data_AF-A0A6H1JIK6-F1
#
_entry.id   AF-A0A6H1JIK6-F1
#
_cell.length_a   1.000
_cell.length_b   1.000
_cell.length_c   1.000
_cell.angle_alpha   90.00
_cell.angle_beta   90.00
_cell.angle_gamma   90.00
#
_symmetry.space_group_name_H-M   'P 1'
#
loop_
_entity.id
_entity.type
_entity.pdbx_description
1 polymer ?
#
loop_
_entity_poly.entity_id
_entity_poly.type
_entity_poly.pdbx_seq_one_letter_code
_entity_poly.pdbx_strand_id
1 'polypeptide(L)'
;MSEETPPATEPEDAFVPIAQDLNSCGLRCRLVFSAPLDEDPRWWRQLIVSGVPVGFLECEPDTDPATLAKDLAFHTQAAVLENLQAIEDSRAWPHCRAGHPHPMSLASDGEGQWPYWHCPKDRSYRWNVGDHPGNAGWRDAWVR
;
A
#
# COMPACT_ATOMS: atom_id res chain seq x y z
N MET A 1 10.73 21.94 -30.90
CA MET A 1 9.91 22.14 -29.70
C MET A 1 10.40 21.10 -28.71
N SER A 2 11.06 21.53 -27.64
CA SER A 2 11.51 20.59 -26.60
C SER A 2 10.25 20.16 -25.85
N GLU A 3 9.91 18.88 -25.90
CA GLU A 3 8.97 18.30 -24.96
C GLU A 3 9.66 18.37 -23.59
N GLU A 4 9.21 19.31 -22.75
CA GLU A 4 9.53 19.26 -21.31
C GLU A 4 8.83 18.01 -20.77
N THR A 5 9.59 16.92 -20.63
CA THR A 5 9.17 15.76 -19.86
C THR A 5 8.85 16.27 -18.44
N PRO A 6 7.62 16.06 -17.93
CA PRO A 6 7.29 16.44 -16.56
C PRO A 6 8.30 15.79 -15.60
N PRO A 7 8.65 16.44 -14.48
CA PRO A 7 9.55 15.84 -13.51
C PRO A 7 8.97 14.49 -13.08
N ALA A 8 9.77 13.43 -13.17
CA ALA A 8 9.42 12.12 -12.67
C ALA A 8 8.99 12.26 -11.20
N THR A 9 7.86 11.67 -10.84
CA THR A 9 7.43 11.63 -9.44
C THR A 9 8.42 10.74 -8.70
N GLU A 10 9.04 11.26 -7.64
CA GLU A 10 9.96 10.44 -6.84
C GLU A 10 9.16 9.28 -6.21
N PRO A 11 9.71 8.05 -6.15
CA PRO A 11 9.03 6.89 -5.58
C PRO A 11 8.42 7.13 -4.19
N GLU A 12 9.11 7.93 -3.38
CA GLU A 12 8.69 8.31 -2.03
C GLU A 12 7.40 9.13 -2.03
N ASP A 13 7.19 9.99 -3.03
CA ASP A 13 5.97 10.80 -3.18
C ASP A 13 4.78 9.94 -3.60
N ALA A 14 4.99 9.02 -4.55
CA ALA A 14 3.97 8.06 -4.98
C ALA A 14 3.54 7.10 -3.87
N PHE A 15 4.43 6.83 -2.90
CA PHE A 15 4.14 5.97 -1.75
C PHE A 15 3.35 6.67 -0.64
N VAL A 16 3.24 8.01 -0.63
CA VAL A 16 2.54 8.76 0.43
C VAL A 16 1.10 8.26 0.70
N PRO A 17 0.24 8.01 -0.31
CA PRO A 17 -1.11 7.49 -0.10
C PRO A 17 -1.12 6.10 0.57
N ILE A 18 -0.20 5.22 0.16
CA ILE A 18 -0.06 3.88 0.72
C ILE A 18 0.41 3.96 2.18
N ALA A 19 1.35 4.85 2.48
CA ALA A 19 1.81 5.12 3.83
C ALA A 19 0.68 5.66 4.71
N GLN A 20 -0.17 6.55 4.19
CA GLN A 20 -1.35 7.06 4.90
C GLN A 20 -2.29 5.91 5.28
N ASP A 21 -2.62 5.02 4.34
CA ASP A 21 -3.49 3.87 4.60
C ASP A 21 -2.90 2.91 5.63
N LEU A 22 -1.59 2.62 5.58
CA LEU A 22 -0.87 1.82 6.57
C LEU A 22 -0.95 2.46 7.96
N ASN A 23 -0.66 3.76 8.05
CA ASN A 23 -0.69 4.52 9.29
C ASN A 23 -2.10 4.61 9.88
N SER A 24 -3.14 4.80 9.07
CA SER A 24 -4.55 4.74 9.49
C SER A 24 -4.91 3.37 10.07
N CYS A 25 -4.26 2.32 9.61
CA CYS A 25 -4.36 0.98 10.18
C CYS A 25 -3.44 0.74 11.39
N GLY A 26 -2.72 1.75 11.87
CA GLY A 26 -1.77 1.67 12.99
C GLY A 26 -0.47 0.94 12.66
N LEU A 27 -0.14 0.75 11.38
CA LEU A 27 1.11 0.16 10.92
C LEU A 27 2.06 1.29 10.52
N ARG A 28 3.20 1.41 11.20
CA ARG A 28 4.23 2.40 10.85
C ARG A 28 5.06 1.87 9.69
N CYS A 29 5.25 2.65 8.64
CA CYS A 29 6.04 2.22 7.49
C CYS A 29 7.12 3.21 7.10
N ARG A 30 8.16 2.72 6.41
CA ARG A 30 9.16 3.54 5.72
C ARG A 30 9.74 2.77 4.54
N LEU A 31 10.21 3.52 3.55
CA LEU A 31 11.01 3.01 2.44
C LEU A 31 12.50 3.23 2.73
N VAL A 32 13.34 2.31 2.27
CA VAL A 32 14.81 2.40 2.34
C VAL A 32 15.37 2.19 0.95
N PHE A 33 16.29 3.05 0.53
CA PHE A 33 17.03 2.89 -0.73
C PHE A 33 17.85 1.60 -0.70
N SER A 34 17.39 0.57 -1.42
CA SER A 34 17.96 -0.78 -1.43
C SER A 34 17.27 -1.60 -2.51
N ALA A 35 17.98 -2.58 -3.08
CA ALA A 35 17.48 -3.45 -4.14
C ALA A 35 17.67 -4.93 -3.82
N PRO A 36 16.89 -5.82 -4.47
CA PRO A 36 17.28 -7.22 -4.61
C PRO A 36 18.66 -7.37 -5.26
N LEU A 37 19.25 -8.55 -5.14
CA LEU A 37 20.51 -8.87 -5.81
C LEU A 37 20.32 -8.77 -7.33
N ASP A 38 21.28 -8.17 -8.04
CA ASP A 38 21.30 -8.00 -9.49
C ASP A 38 20.27 -7.00 -10.09
N GLU A 39 19.57 -6.24 -9.24
CA GLU A 39 18.62 -5.20 -9.66
C GLU A 39 19.22 -3.77 -9.56
N ASP A 40 18.72 -2.81 -10.36
CA ASP A 40 19.16 -1.41 -10.28
C ASP A 40 18.56 -0.70 -9.05
N PRO A 41 19.35 -0.30 -8.05
CA PRO A 41 18.84 0.29 -6.82
C PRO A 41 18.11 1.61 -6.98
N ARG A 42 18.17 2.25 -8.15
CA ARG A 42 17.37 3.44 -8.44
C ARG A 42 15.87 3.14 -8.42
N TRP A 43 15.46 1.97 -8.89
CA TRP A 43 14.04 1.60 -9.06
C TRP A 43 13.50 0.80 -7.90
N TRP A 44 14.31 0.46 -6.91
CA TRP A 44 13.87 -0.41 -5.83
C TRP A 44 13.94 0.29 -4.49
N ARG A 45 12.96 0.00 -3.65
CA ARG A 45 12.92 0.41 -2.25
C ARG A 45 12.60 -0.79 -1.38
N GLN A 46 13.38 -1.00 -0.33
CA GLN A 46 13.01 -1.97 0.70
C GLN A 46 11.91 -1.38 1.57
N LEU A 47 10.78 -2.08 1.66
CA LEU A 47 9.65 -1.73 2.52
C LEU A 47 9.88 -2.28 3.92
N ILE A 48 9.77 -1.40 4.91
CA ILE A 48 9.83 -1.74 6.32
C ILE A 48 8.49 -1.36 6.96
N VAL A 49 7.82 -2.33 7.60
CA VAL A 49 6.54 -2.16 8.30
C VAL A 49 6.70 -2.59 9.76
N SER A 50 6.36 -1.70 10.69
CA SER A 50 6.52 -1.87 12.13
C SER A 50 7.92 -2.36 12.55
N GLY A 51 8.95 -1.91 11.84
CA GLY A 51 10.35 -2.29 12.07
C GLY A 51 10.80 -3.59 11.39
N VAL A 52 9.88 -4.30 10.74
CA VAL A 52 10.16 -5.54 10.00
C VAL A 52 10.38 -5.23 8.52
N PRO A 53 11.51 -5.65 7.91
CA PRO A 53 11.65 -5.63 6.45
C PRO A 53 10.71 -6.68 5.84
N VAL A 54 9.72 -6.25 5.07
CA VAL A 54 8.65 -7.13 4.56
C VAL A 54 8.79 -7.44 3.07
N GLY A 55 9.60 -6.69 2.34
CA GLY A 55 9.84 -6.94 0.92
C GLY A 55 10.51 -5.77 0.23
N PHE A 56 10.71 -5.92 -1.08
CA PHE A 56 11.13 -4.84 -1.96
C PHE A 56 9.94 -4.40 -2.82
N LEU A 57 9.84 -3.10 -3.05
CA LEU A 57 8.90 -2.49 -3.98
C LEU A 57 9.68 -1.97 -5.16
N GLU A 58 9.23 -2.36 -6.34
CA GLU A 58 9.66 -1.74 -7.59
C GLU A 58 8.94 -0.41 -7.78
N CYS A 59 9.68 0.58 -8.24
CA CYS A 59 9.29 1.96 -8.41
C CYS A 59 9.81 2.38 -9.77
N GLU A 60 9.13 1.94 -10.82
CA GLU A 60 9.49 2.28 -12.19
C GLU A 60 9.38 3.79 -12.41
N PRO A 61 10.45 4.44 -12.93
CA PRO A 61 10.35 5.82 -13.35
C PRO A 61 9.45 5.92 -14.59
N ASP A 62 8.85 7.09 -14.78
CA ASP A 62 8.03 7.44 -15.96
C ASP A 62 6.67 6.72 -16.08
N THR A 63 6.24 5.98 -15.06
CA THR A 63 4.88 5.44 -14.94
C THR A 63 3.88 6.52 -14.52
N ASP A 64 2.66 6.49 -15.05
CA ASP A 64 1.63 7.44 -14.62
C ASP A 64 1.30 7.26 -13.12
N PRO A 65 0.95 8.33 -12.39
CA PRO A 65 0.80 8.27 -10.94
C PRO A 65 -0.25 7.26 -10.45
N ALA A 66 -1.33 7.04 -11.22
CA ALA A 66 -2.40 6.15 -10.81
C ALA A 66 -1.99 4.67 -10.96
N THR A 67 -1.31 4.34 -12.06
CA THR A 67 -0.73 3.00 -12.25
C THR A 67 0.35 2.72 -11.22
N LEU A 68 1.27 3.67 -11.00
CA LEU A 68 2.32 3.52 -9.98
C LEU A 68 1.72 3.33 -8.58
N ALA A 69 0.72 4.12 -8.19
CA ALA A 69 0.04 3.96 -6.91
C ALA A 69 -0.65 2.59 -6.78
N LYS A 70 -1.23 2.08 -7.87
CA LYS A 70 -1.88 0.77 -7.89
C LYS A 70 -0.88 -0.35 -7.69
N ASP A 71 0.23 -0.32 -8.41
CA ASP A 71 1.26 -1.37 -8.31
C ASP A 71 1.93 -1.35 -6.94
N LEU A 72 2.29 -0.16 -6.43
CA LEU A 72 2.82 0.00 -5.09
C LEU A 72 1.84 -0.52 -4.02
N ALA A 73 0.55 -0.18 -4.13
CA ALA A 73 -0.47 -0.65 -3.20
C ALA A 73 -0.64 -2.18 -3.25
N PHE A 74 -0.64 -2.77 -4.44
CA PHE A 74 -0.74 -4.22 -4.64
C PHE A 74 0.46 -4.95 -4.01
N HIS A 75 1.69 -4.55 -4.37
CA HIS A 75 2.91 -5.18 -3.86
C HIS A 75 3.10 -4.97 -2.36
N THR A 76 2.71 -3.80 -1.84
CA THR A 76 2.68 -3.56 -0.39
C THR A 76 1.72 -4.51 0.31
N GLN A 77 0.51 -4.71 -0.24
CA GLN A 77 -0.48 -5.61 0.36
C GLN A 77 0.05 -7.05 0.36
N ALA A 78 0.60 -7.52 -0.75
CA ALA A 78 1.20 -8.85 -0.84
C ALA A 78 2.30 -9.03 0.22
N ALA A 79 3.26 -8.10 0.28
CA ALA A 79 4.36 -8.14 1.24
C ALA A 79 3.86 -8.16 2.70
N VAL A 80 2.86 -7.35 3.05
CA VAL A 80 2.26 -7.35 4.40
C VAL A 80 1.57 -8.68 4.70
N LEU A 81 0.79 -9.24 3.77
CA LEU A 81 0.06 -10.49 3.95
C LEU A 81 0.99 -11.70 4.10
N GLU A 82 2.10 -11.72 3.37
CA GLU A 82 3.13 -12.78 3.48
C GLU A 82 3.89 -12.72 4.80
N ASN A 83 3.98 -11.54 5.43
CA ASN A 83 4.76 -11.30 6.64
C ASN A 83 3.91 -11.08 7.91
N LEU A 84 2.62 -11.45 7.90
CA LEU A 84 1.70 -11.20 9.03
C LEU A 84 2.22 -11.73 10.37
N GLN A 85 2.89 -12.88 10.39
CA GLN A 85 3.39 -13.46 11.64
C GLN A 85 4.54 -12.64 12.24
N ALA A 86 5.28 -11.89 11.41
CA ALA A 86 6.39 -11.06 11.84
C ALA A 86 5.93 -9.63 12.19
N ILE A 87 4.89 -9.13 11.53
CA ILE A 87 4.33 -7.80 11.78
C ILE A 87 3.52 -7.81 13.09
N GLU A 88 3.70 -6.77 13.90
CA GLU A 88 2.98 -6.55 15.17
C GLU A 88 1.46 -6.77 15.02
N ASP A 89 0.88 -7.49 15.98
CA ASP A 89 -0.54 -7.87 16.03
C ASP A 89 -1.07 -8.70 14.84
N SER A 90 -0.20 -9.23 13.97
CA SER A 90 -0.58 -9.96 12.76
C SER A 90 -1.68 -9.28 11.94
N ARG A 91 -1.59 -7.96 11.86
CA ARG A 91 -2.64 -7.12 11.31
C ARG A 91 -2.59 -7.15 9.78
N ALA A 92 -3.64 -7.72 9.18
CA ALA A 92 -3.85 -7.63 7.74
C ALA A 92 -4.09 -6.19 7.29
N TRP A 93 -3.63 -5.85 6.09
CA TRP A 93 -3.76 -4.52 5.52
C TRP A 93 -4.18 -4.54 4.03
N PRO A 94 -5.00 -3.56 3.60
CA PRO A 94 -5.85 -2.74 4.46
C PRO A 94 -6.97 -3.61 5.02
N HIS A 95 -7.26 -3.48 6.31
CA HIS A 95 -8.37 -4.20 6.93
C HIS A 95 -9.69 -3.52 6.53
N CYS A 96 -10.78 -4.28 6.40
CA CYS A 96 -12.05 -3.71 5.91
C CYS A 96 -12.74 -2.75 6.90
N ARG A 97 -13.50 -3.27 7.86
CA ARG A 97 -14.18 -2.48 8.90
C ARG A 97 -14.53 -3.36 10.09
N ALA A 98 -15.00 -2.78 11.19
CA ALA A 98 -15.50 -3.56 12.32
C ALA A 98 -16.54 -4.61 11.87
N GLY A 99 -16.41 -5.85 12.34
CA GLY A 99 -17.24 -6.98 11.91
C GLY A 99 -16.87 -7.59 10.55
N HIS A 100 -15.88 -7.03 9.84
CA HIS A 100 -15.36 -7.53 8.56
C HIS A 100 -13.86 -7.86 8.72
N PRO A 101 -13.50 -9.07 9.24
CA PRO A 101 -12.12 -9.42 9.61
C PRO A 101 -11.23 -9.82 8.42
N HIS A 102 -11.57 -9.37 7.21
CA HIS A 102 -10.85 -9.69 5.97
C HIS A 102 -10.12 -8.45 5.44
N PRO A 103 -9.03 -8.64 4.69
CA PRO A 103 -8.42 -7.54 3.96
C PRO A 103 -9.35 -7.05 2.85
N MET A 104 -9.25 -5.76 2.52
CA MET A 104 -9.88 -5.18 1.35
C MET A 104 -9.16 -5.61 0.07
N SER A 105 -9.86 -5.61 -1.05
CA SER A 105 -9.29 -5.84 -2.37
C SER A 105 -8.97 -4.51 -3.04
N LEU A 106 -7.87 -4.48 -3.79
CA LEU A 106 -7.50 -3.35 -4.63
C LEU A 106 -8.20 -3.45 -6.00
N ALA A 107 -8.72 -2.34 -6.49
CA ALA A 107 -9.29 -2.22 -7.83
C ALA A 107 -9.00 -0.84 -8.45
N SER A 108 -9.21 -0.73 -9.76
CA SER A 108 -9.31 0.55 -10.47
C SER A 108 -10.45 0.44 -11.49
N ASP A 109 -11.13 1.56 -11.78
CA ASP A 109 -12.26 1.58 -12.73
C ASP A 109 -11.79 1.64 -14.21
N GLY A 110 -10.48 1.77 -14.43
CA GLY A 110 -9.84 1.79 -15.74
C GLY A 110 -8.32 2.00 -15.65
N GLU A 111 -7.68 2.05 -16.80
CA GLU A 111 -6.28 2.46 -16.94
C GLU A 111 -6.15 3.96 -16.63
N GLY A 112 -5.11 4.35 -15.90
CA GLY A 112 -4.90 5.74 -15.44
C GLY A 112 -5.93 6.27 -14.42
N GLN A 113 -6.89 5.44 -13.97
CA GLN A 113 -7.83 5.82 -12.92
C GLN A 113 -7.27 5.50 -11.55
N TRP A 114 -7.43 6.43 -10.61
CA TRP A 114 -6.90 6.28 -9.26
C TRP A 114 -7.43 5.00 -8.61
N PRO A 115 -6.54 4.18 -8.01
CA PRO A 115 -6.96 2.93 -7.40
C PRO A 115 -7.75 3.15 -6.12
N TYR A 116 -8.57 2.17 -5.77
CA TYR A 116 -9.36 2.16 -4.55
C TYR A 116 -9.38 0.79 -3.90
N TRP A 117 -9.48 0.80 -2.58
CA TRP A 117 -9.81 -0.36 -1.76
C TRP A 117 -11.31 -0.58 -1.77
N HIS A 118 -11.75 -1.82 -1.93
CA HIS A 118 -13.15 -2.19 -1.72
C HIS A 118 -13.30 -3.45 -0.86
N CYS A 119 -14.44 -3.54 -0.16
CA CYS A 119 -14.79 -4.77 0.55
C CYS A 119 -15.10 -5.89 -0.47
N PRO A 120 -14.50 -7.08 -0.33
CA PRO A 120 -14.82 -8.23 -1.19
C PRO A 120 -16.27 -8.71 -1.04
N LYS A 121 -16.90 -8.41 0.10
CA LYS A 121 -18.26 -8.85 0.45
C LYS A 121 -19.34 -7.78 0.27
N ASP A 122 -18.95 -6.52 0.11
CA ASP A 122 -19.85 -5.36 0.02
C ASP A 122 -19.21 -4.31 -0.90
N ARG A 123 -19.51 -4.39 -2.20
CA ARG A 123 -18.89 -3.51 -3.22
C ARG A 123 -19.23 -2.02 -3.04
N SER A 124 -20.26 -1.70 -2.24
CA SER A 124 -20.59 -0.30 -1.94
C SER A 124 -19.60 0.34 -0.95
N TYR A 125 -18.90 -0.49 -0.17
CA TYR A 125 -17.89 -0.05 0.77
C TYR A 125 -16.52 0.03 0.09
N ARG A 126 -16.12 1.24 -0.28
CA ARG A 126 -14.84 1.52 -0.95
C ARG A 126 -14.24 2.86 -0.54
N TRP A 127 -12.93 2.97 -0.65
CA TRP A 127 -12.13 4.16 -0.35
C TRP A 127 -10.98 4.25 -1.36
N ASN A 128 -10.68 5.44 -1.86
CA ASN A 128 -9.48 5.61 -2.67
C ASN A 128 -8.24 5.22 -1.85
N VAL A 129 -7.18 4.76 -2.54
CA VAL A 129 -5.88 4.61 -1.90
C VAL A 129 -5.43 5.97 -1.36
N GLY A 130 -5.05 6.04 -0.09
CA GLY A 130 -4.74 7.27 0.66
C GLY A 130 -5.89 7.78 1.55
N ASP A 131 -7.12 7.37 1.27
CA ASP A 131 -8.32 7.82 1.99
C ASP A 131 -8.86 6.74 2.95
N HIS A 132 -8.13 5.64 3.17
CA HIS A 132 -8.63 4.56 4.01
C HIS A 132 -8.83 5.04 5.46
N PRO A 133 -10.04 4.92 6.03
CA PRO A 133 -10.38 5.54 7.32
C PRO A 133 -9.69 4.88 8.52
N GLY A 134 -9.02 3.76 8.29
CA GLY A 134 -8.31 3.05 9.33
C GLY A 134 -9.22 2.30 10.28
N ASN A 135 -8.64 1.85 11.39
CA ASN A 135 -9.28 0.89 12.27
C ASN A 135 -9.89 1.54 13.50
N ALA A 136 -11.05 2.19 13.35
CA ALA A 136 -11.76 2.76 14.47
C ALA A 136 -12.36 1.71 15.46
N GLY A 137 -12.24 0.39 15.23
CA GLY A 137 -13.02 -0.58 16.02
C GLY A 137 -12.55 -2.04 16.14
N TRP A 138 -11.36 -2.44 15.69
CA TRP A 138 -10.94 -3.86 15.79
C TRP A 138 -10.59 -4.34 17.21
N ARG A 139 -10.25 -3.44 18.14
CA ARG A 139 -9.87 -3.83 19.51
C ARG A 139 -11.05 -4.33 20.35
N ASP A 140 -12.29 -4.03 19.94
CA ASP A 140 -13.49 -4.44 20.67
C ASP A 140 -14.06 -5.82 20.25
N ALA A 141 -13.48 -6.44 19.20
CA ALA A 141 -14.03 -7.68 18.63
C ALA A 141 -13.43 -8.97 19.22
N TRP A 142 -12.36 -8.90 20.01
CA TRP A 142 -11.63 -10.07 20.54
C TRP A 142 -11.60 -10.16 22.07
N VAL A 143 -12.33 -9.31 22.77
CA VAL A 143 -12.59 -9.44 24.22
C VAL A 143 -14.02 -9.90 24.43
N ARG A 144 -14.25 -11.21 24.32
CA ARG A 144 -15.36 -11.91 24.96
C ARG A 144 -14.87 -13.24 25.52
#